data_AF-A0A2N2KWM4-F1
#
_entry.id   AF-A0A2N2KWM4-F1
#
_cell.length_a   1.000
_cell.length_b   1.000
_cell.length_c   1.000
_cell.angle_alpha   90.00
_cell.angle_beta   90.00
_cell.angle_gamma   90.00
#
_symmetry.space_group_name_H-M   'P 1'
#
loop_
_entity.id
_entity.type
_entity.pdbx_description
1 polymer ?
#
loop_
_entity_poly.entity_id
_entity_poly.type
_entity_poly.pdbx_seq_one_letter_code
_entity_poly.pdbx_strand_id
1 'polypeptide(L)'
;MDKNREISTLYLGLGILGEIIILAGFLVLTPSDRSSIAWMNWAVISFVFGLNFFSTDLLFPPPDGFNQRIPAIGIRMVVCTGASIIFIVWMFLGYRWHLSMKVQLLGHVVIGFASLIGFTLAAKSSVHVGTIEEAERNQELFLVAARSEIKLLATIPADDPLREAIMEKIKSLAEELRFISPCADPQAQELEKKILDQIRLIGSLISPAISMGGRSNDETVRGIVEGLSLLITQRKLYRASNGME
;
A
#
# COMPACT_ATOMS: atom_id res chain seq x y z
N MET A 1 16.39 22.91 -15.26
CA MET A 1 17.31 22.03 -14.50
C MET A 1 16.50 21.47 -13.35
N ASP A 2 16.51 20.15 -13.22
CA ASP A 2 15.47 19.38 -12.53
C ASP A 2 15.62 19.46 -11.00
N LYS A 3 14.61 19.99 -10.30
CA LYS A 3 14.61 20.23 -8.85
C LYS A 3 14.97 18.99 -8.03
N ASN A 4 14.63 17.80 -8.55
CA ASN A 4 14.97 16.52 -7.94
C ASN A 4 16.48 16.20 -7.98
N ARG A 5 17.21 16.68 -9.00
CA ARG A 5 18.65 16.47 -9.14
C ARG A 5 19.45 17.33 -8.17
N GLU A 6 19.00 18.55 -7.89
CA GLU A 6 19.63 19.43 -6.89
C GLU A 6 19.46 18.89 -5.46
N ILE A 7 18.27 18.39 -5.12
CA ILE A 7 18.00 17.78 -3.80
C ILE A 7 18.86 16.53 -3.58
N SER A 8 18.95 15.64 -4.58
CA SER A 8 19.80 14.44 -4.51
C SER A 8 21.29 14.77 -4.35
N THR A 9 21.77 15.82 -5.03
CA THR A 9 23.18 16.26 -4.93
C THR A 9 23.48 16.85 -3.55
N LEU A 10 22.57 17.66 -3.00
CA LEU A 10 22.72 18.25 -1.67
C LEU A 10 22.70 17.19 -0.57
N TYR A 11 21.82 16.20 -0.69
CA TYR A 11 21.74 15.09 0.24
C TYR A 11 23.02 14.24 0.25
N LEU A 12 23.54 13.89 -0.92
CA LEU A 12 24.82 13.20 -1.05
C LEU A 12 25.97 14.03 -0.45
N GLY A 13 25.99 15.34 -0.69
CA GLY A 13 26.96 16.26 -0.10
C GLY A 13 26.92 16.26 1.42
N LEU A 14 25.71 16.22 2.02
CA LEU A 14 25.53 16.16 3.46
C LEU A 14 26.03 14.82 4.05
N GLY A 15 25.80 13.71 3.35
CA GLY A 15 26.32 12.39 3.74
C GLY A 15 27.84 12.34 3.76
N ILE A 16 28.49 12.88 2.71
CA ILE A 16 29.95 12.98 2.64
C ILE A 16 30.50 13.87 3.76
N LEU A 17 29.86 15.01 4.03
CA LEU A 17 30.25 15.90 5.12
C LEU A 17 30.16 15.19 6.47
N GLY A 18 29.10 14.40 6.69
CA GLY A 18 28.94 13.57 7.90
C GLY A 18 30.09 12.58 8.09
N GLU A 19 30.47 11.84 7.05
CA GLU A 19 31.62 10.93 7.09
C GLU A 19 32.94 11.65 7.39
N ILE A 20 33.16 12.84 6.79
CA ILE A 20 34.32 13.68 7.07
C ILE A 20 34.36 14.08 8.55
N ILE A 21 33.22 14.46 9.13
CA ILE A 21 33.12 14.84 10.55
C ILE A 21 33.43 13.63 11.45
N ILE A 22 32.92 12.44 11.12
CA ILE A 22 33.19 11.21 11.87
C ILE A 22 34.69 10.87 11.83
N LEU A 23 35.30 10.94 10.65
CA LEU A 23 36.73 10.70 10.49
C LEU A 23 37.57 11.76 11.21
N ALA A 24 37.22 13.04 11.09
CA ALA A 24 37.93 14.12 11.77
C ALA A 24 37.84 13.97 13.30
N GLY A 25 36.65 13.65 13.83
CA GLY A 25 36.44 13.36 15.24
C GLY A 25 37.30 12.19 15.71
N PHE A 26 37.33 11.09 14.94
CA PHE A 26 38.19 9.94 15.24
C PHE A 26 39.67 10.31 15.27
N LEU A 27 40.15 11.10 14.31
CA LEU A 27 41.56 11.51 14.25
C LEU A 27 41.95 12.44 15.40
N VAL A 28 41.06 13.35 15.81
CA VAL A 28 41.34 14.32 16.89
C VAL A 28 41.21 13.70 18.28
N LEU A 29 40.20 12.86 18.50
CA LEU A 29 39.87 12.33 19.83
C LEU A 29 40.62 11.05 20.21
N THR A 30 41.22 10.37 19.24
CA THR A 30 41.96 9.12 19.46
C THR A 30 43.47 9.39 19.46
N PRO A 31 44.26 8.73 20.34
CA PRO A 31 45.72 8.82 20.34
C PRO A 31 46.33 8.58 18.95
N SER A 32 47.53 9.11 18.72
CA SER A 32 48.22 8.95 17.42
C SER A 32 48.61 7.49 17.11
N ASP A 33 48.85 6.67 18.14
CA ASP A 33 49.19 5.24 18.06
C ASP A 33 47.95 4.33 17.97
N ARG A 34 47.05 4.64 17.03
CA ARG A 34 45.76 3.95 16.88
C ARG A 34 45.95 2.46 16.63
N SER A 35 45.38 1.64 17.52
CA SER A 35 45.37 0.19 17.36
C SER A 35 44.47 -0.26 16.20
N SER A 36 44.66 -1.49 15.71
CA SER A 36 43.79 -2.09 14.70
C SER A 36 42.32 -2.18 15.15
N ILE A 37 42.06 -2.27 16.47
CA ILE A 37 40.71 -2.26 17.05
C ILE A 37 40.08 -0.87 16.91
N ALA A 38 40.85 0.20 17.12
CA ALA A 38 40.35 1.57 16.96
C ALA A 38 39.90 1.85 15.51
N TRP A 39 40.70 1.43 14.53
CA TRP A 39 40.35 1.53 13.11
C TRP A 39 39.13 0.71 12.72
N MET A 40 38.99 -0.50 13.27
CA MET A 40 37.81 -1.34 13.08
C MET A 40 36.55 -0.68 13.64
N ASN A 41 36.61 -0.15 14.87
CA ASN A 41 35.47 0.53 15.48
C ASN A 41 35.07 1.78 14.70
N TRP A 42 36.04 2.55 14.20
CA TRP A 42 35.77 3.67 13.28
C TRP A 42 35.05 3.20 12.02
N ALA A 43 35.53 2.14 11.36
CA ALA A 43 34.92 1.61 10.14
C ALA A 43 33.46 1.15 10.39
N VAL A 44 33.19 0.55 11.55
CA VAL A 44 31.83 0.15 11.93
C VAL A 44 30.95 1.37 12.26
N ILE A 45 31.47 2.42 12.90
CA ILE A 45 30.72 3.67 13.12
C ILE A 45 30.37 4.34 11.78
N SER A 46 31.33 4.43 10.86
CA SER A 46 31.12 4.92 9.50
C SER A 46 30.06 4.08 8.78
N PHE A 47 30.16 2.75 8.84
CA PHE A 47 29.14 1.85 8.31
C PHE A 47 27.75 2.12 8.91
N VAL A 48 27.63 2.22 10.24
CA VAL A 48 26.36 2.51 10.93
C VAL A 48 25.80 3.88 10.53
N PHE A 49 26.66 4.90 10.40
CA PHE A 49 26.25 6.21 9.90
C PHE A 49 25.69 6.09 8.48
N GLY A 50 26.42 5.48 7.54
CA GLY A 50 25.94 5.26 6.19
C GLY A 50 24.62 4.47 6.16
N LEU A 51 24.49 3.46 7.01
CA LEU A 51 23.28 2.66 7.15
C LEU A 51 22.07 3.51 7.54
N ASN A 52 22.21 4.37 8.55
CA ASN A 52 21.12 5.24 9.00
C ASN A 52 20.87 6.41 8.05
N PHE A 53 21.94 7.05 7.57
CA PHE A 53 21.87 8.18 6.66
C PHE A 53 21.25 7.73 5.36
N PHE A 54 21.87 6.85 4.57
CA PHE A 54 21.33 6.49 3.26
C PHE A 54 20.03 5.69 3.29
N SER A 55 19.61 5.16 4.44
CA SER A 55 18.24 4.64 4.61
C SER A 55 17.17 5.75 4.72
N THR A 56 17.55 7.02 4.96
CA THR A 56 16.62 8.16 5.09
C THR A 56 16.17 8.76 3.76
N ASP A 57 16.79 8.45 2.61
CA ASP A 57 16.22 8.79 1.29
C ASP A 57 14.84 8.15 1.06
N LEU A 58 14.51 7.08 1.81
CA LEU A 58 13.18 6.48 1.85
C LEU A 58 12.21 7.14 2.84
N LEU A 59 12.68 8.00 3.75
CA LEU A 59 11.85 8.70 4.76
C LEU A 59 11.17 9.95 4.20
N PHE A 60 11.70 10.53 3.12
CA PHE A 60 11.09 11.63 2.36
C PHE A 60 10.79 11.23 0.92
N PRO A 61 9.98 10.17 0.69
CA PRO A 61 9.69 9.74 -0.67
C PRO A 61 8.84 10.82 -1.38
N PRO A 62 8.86 10.85 -2.72
CA PRO A 62 7.93 11.67 -3.48
C PRO A 62 6.48 11.35 -3.07
N PRO A 63 5.54 12.31 -3.23
CA PRO A 63 4.17 12.19 -2.73
C PRO A 63 3.40 10.97 -3.26
N ASP A 64 3.82 10.40 -4.38
CA ASP A 64 3.21 9.20 -4.97
C ASP A 64 3.69 7.92 -4.25
N GLY A 65 2.75 7.14 -3.70
CA GLY A 65 3.03 5.82 -3.10
C GLY A 65 3.54 5.86 -1.66
N PHE A 66 3.34 6.97 -0.94
CA PHE A 66 3.69 7.11 0.49
C PHE A 66 3.03 6.00 1.33
N ASN A 67 1.72 5.76 1.15
CA ASN A 67 0.94 4.78 1.93
C ASN A 67 1.50 3.34 1.84
N GLN A 68 1.95 2.92 0.66
CA GLN A 68 2.53 1.59 0.42
C GLN A 68 3.89 1.37 1.11
N ARG A 69 4.57 2.46 1.48
CA ARG A 69 5.94 2.45 2.02
C ARG A 69 6.01 2.73 3.51
N ILE A 70 4.95 3.24 4.14
CA ILE A 70 4.89 3.51 5.60
C ILE A 70 5.33 2.29 6.43
N PRO A 71 4.86 1.06 6.16
CA PRO A 71 5.25 -0.11 6.96
C PRO A 71 6.74 -0.45 6.80
N ALA A 72 7.28 -0.28 5.59
CA ALA A 72 8.68 -0.54 5.29
C ALA A 72 9.60 0.49 5.97
N ILE A 73 9.16 1.75 6.05
CA ILE A 73 9.86 2.83 6.75
C ILE A 73 9.94 2.52 8.25
N GLY A 74 8.82 2.12 8.87
CA GLY A 74 8.78 1.78 10.30
C GLY A 74 9.68 0.60 10.66
N ILE A 75 9.58 -0.51 9.91
CA ILE A 75 10.41 -1.69 10.15
C ILE A 75 11.89 -1.36 9.92
N ARG A 76 12.24 -0.62 8.86
CA ARG A 76 13.63 -0.21 8.62
C ARG A 76 14.17 0.70 9.70
N MET A 77 13.39 1.66 10.21
CA MET A 77 13.83 2.54 11.29
C MET A 77 14.14 1.75 12.57
N VAL A 78 13.28 0.78 12.93
CA VAL A 78 13.51 -0.12 14.06
C VAL A 78 14.76 -0.99 13.84
N VAL A 79 14.93 -1.56 12.65
CA VAL A 79 16.10 -2.38 12.31
C VAL A 79 17.39 -1.55 12.33
N CYS A 80 17.41 -0.37 11.70
CA CYS A 80 18.57 0.53 11.70
C CYS A 80 18.95 0.96 13.12
N THR A 81 17.98 1.45 13.89
CA THR A 81 18.20 1.96 15.25
C THR A 81 18.63 0.82 16.18
N GLY A 82 17.92 -0.31 16.13
CA GLY A 82 18.25 -1.50 16.92
C GLY A 82 19.64 -2.05 16.57
N ALA A 83 19.97 -2.19 15.29
CA ALA A 83 21.29 -2.63 14.85
C ALA A 83 22.38 -1.66 15.33
N SER A 84 22.15 -0.35 15.25
CA SER A 84 23.10 0.67 15.73
C SER A 84 23.39 0.51 17.21
N ILE A 85 22.35 0.33 18.03
CA ILE A 85 22.50 0.09 19.47
C ILE A 85 23.31 -1.20 19.71
N ILE A 86 22.99 -2.29 19.01
CA ILE A 86 23.70 -3.56 19.15
C ILE A 86 25.17 -3.44 18.75
N PHE A 87 25.49 -2.72 17.67
CA PHE A 87 26.86 -2.43 17.26
C PHE A 87 27.65 -1.69 18.35
N ILE A 88 27.06 -0.65 18.94
CA ILE A 88 27.68 0.13 20.03
C ILE A 88 27.86 -0.73 21.28
N VAL A 89 26.84 -1.49 21.67
CA VAL A 89 26.93 -2.43 22.81
C VAL A 89 28.06 -3.42 22.58
N TRP A 90 28.16 -4.01 21.39
CA TRP A 90 29.22 -4.95 21.08
C TRP A 90 30.62 -4.33 21.16
N MET A 91 30.81 -3.08 20.70
CA MET A 91 32.07 -2.35 20.90
C MET A 91 32.39 -2.14 22.37
N PHE A 92 31.40 -1.74 23.16
CA PHE A 92 31.56 -1.52 24.60
C PHE A 92 31.94 -2.81 25.32
N LEU A 93 31.32 -3.93 24.98
CA LEU A 93 31.66 -5.25 25.52
C LEU A 93 33.08 -5.68 25.11
N GLY A 94 33.45 -5.42 23.85
CA GLY A 94 34.80 -5.63 23.32
C GLY A 94 35.86 -4.89 24.11
N TYR A 95 35.59 -3.62 24.44
CA TYR A 95 36.44 -2.82 25.31
C TYR A 95 36.47 -3.34 26.76
N ARG A 96 35.29 -3.57 27.37
CA ARG A 96 35.15 -3.97 28.78
C ARG A 96 35.82 -5.30 29.10
N TRP A 97 35.77 -6.25 28.18
CA TRP A 97 36.36 -7.59 28.34
C TRP A 97 37.65 -7.81 27.55
N HIS A 98 38.22 -6.76 26.94
CA HIS A 98 39.50 -6.81 26.23
C HIS A 98 39.50 -7.90 25.14
N LEU A 99 38.38 -8.00 24.41
CA LEU A 99 38.23 -9.02 23.36
C LEU A 99 39.24 -8.77 22.24
N SER A 100 39.83 -9.86 21.73
CA SER A 100 40.72 -9.77 20.57
C SER A 100 39.99 -9.23 19.34
N MET A 101 40.73 -8.57 18.44
CA MET A 101 40.19 -8.03 17.19
C MET A 101 39.39 -9.06 16.39
N LYS A 102 39.85 -10.32 16.33
CA LYS A 102 39.18 -11.39 15.59
C LYS A 102 37.77 -11.68 16.13
N VAL A 103 37.63 -11.69 17.46
CA VAL A 103 36.34 -11.94 18.12
C VAL A 103 35.40 -10.76 17.90
N GLN A 104 35.90 -9.53 18.07
CA GLN A 104 35.08 -8.33 17.84
C GLN A 104 34.62 -8.25 16.38
N LEU A 105 35.50 -8.51 15.43
CA LEU A 105 35.17 -8.54 13.99
C LEU A 105 34.10 -9.59 13.68
N LEU A 106 34.23 -10.81 14.22
CA LEU A 106 33.24 -11.86 14.03
C LEU A 106 31.85 -11.42 14.55
N GLY A 107 31.79 -10.80 15.73
CA GLY A 107 30.53 -10.27 16.25
C GLY A 107 29.93 -9.19 15.37
N HIS A 108 30.75 -8.26 14.84
CA HIS A 108 30.27 -7.25 13.89
C HIS A 108 29.70 -7.87 12.61
N VAL A 109 30.34 -8.92 12.08
CA VAL A 109 29.84 -9.65 10.90
C VAL A 109 28.50 -10.32 11.19
N VAL A 110 28.34 -10.96 12.36
CA VAL A 110 27.07 -11.59 12.77
C VAL A 110 25.95 -10.55 12.91
N ILE A 111 26.22 -9.43 13.57
CA ILE A 111 25.25 -8.32 13.72
C ILE A 111 24.88 -7.75 12.35
N GLY A 112 25.86 -7.56 11.47
CA GLY A 112 25.63 -7.09 10.09
C GLY A 112 24.75 -8.05 9.29
N PHE A 113 24.99 -9.36 9.39
CA PHE A 113 24.18 -10.38 8.74
C PHE A 113 22.74 -10.39 9.26
N ALA A 114 22.54 -10.32 10.58
CA ALA A 114 21.20 -10.22 11.18
C ALA A 114 20.46 -8.95 10.72
N SER A 115 21.17 -7.82 10.61
CA SER A 115 20.61 -6.57 10.10
C SER A 115 20.14 -6.72 8.64
N LEU A 116 20.93 -7.39 7.80
CA LEU A 116 20.58 -7.67 6.40
C LEU A 116 19.30 -8.52 6.25
N ILE A 117 19.10 -9.50 7.13
CA ILE A 117 17.84 -10.27 7.20
C ILE A 117 16.68 -9.32 7.51
N GLY A 118 16.84 -8.44 8.51
CA GLY A 118 15.84 -7.42 8.85
C GLY A 118 15.46 -6.53 7.66
N PHE A 119 16.45 -6.07 6.89
CA PHE A 119 16.20 -5.30 5.66
C PHE A 119 15.43 -6.09 4.60
N THR A 120 15.76 -7.36 4.43
CA THR A 120 15.10 -8.24 3.46
C THR A 120 13.63 -8.46 3.84
N LEU A 121 13.35 -8.66 5.12
CA LEU A 121 11.99 -8.78 5.63
C LEU A 121 11.21 -7.47 5.45
N ALA A 122 11.80 -6.33 5.80
CA ALA A 122 11.17 -5.03 5.62
C ALA A 122 10.84 -4.74 4.13
N ALA A 123 11.73 -5.14 3.22
CA ALA A 123 11.49 -5.01 1.79
C ALA A 123 10.30 -5.87 1.33
N LYS A 124 10.21 -7.12 1.80
CA LYS A 124 9.08 -8.01 1.48
C LYS A 124 7.75 -7.50 2.03
N SER A 125 7.73 -6.92 3.24
CA SER A 125 6.52 -6.32 3.81
C SER A 125 6.00 -5.16 2.95
N SER A 126 6.88 -4.34 2.38
CA SER A 126 6.47 -3.26 1.47
C SER A 126 5.75 -3.76 0.23
N VAL A 127 6.26 -4.84 -0.37
CA VAL A 127 5.67 -5.45 -1.58
C VAL A 127 4.29 -6.01 -1.26
N HIS A 128 4.15 -6.68 -0.13
CA HIS A 128 2.89 -7.27 0.30
C HIS A 128 1.78 -6.23 0.52
N VAL A 129 2.11 -5.09 1.12
CA VAL A 129 1.15 -3.98 1.33
C VAL A 129 0.70 -3.40 0.00
N GLY A 130 1.61 -3.19 -0.96
CA GLY A 130 1.24 -2.75 -2.30
C GLY A 130 0.31 -3.73 -3.02
N THR A 131 0.50 -5.03 -2.80
CA THR A 131 -0.39 -6.06 -3.40
C THR A 131 -1.78 -6.07 -2.78
N ILE A 132 -1.88 -5.85 -1.47
CA ILE A 132 -3.17 -5.76 -0.76
C ILE A 132 -3.91 -4.48 -1.17
N GLU A 133 -3.23 -3.33 -1.21
CA GLU A 133 -3.85 -2.06 -1.59
C GLU A 133 -4.35 -2.07 -3.05
N GLU A 134 -3.61 -2.68 -3.98
CA GLU A 134 -4.10 -2.89 -5.35
C GLU A 134 -5.30 -3.86 -5.40
N ALA A 135 -5.29 -4.91 -4.58
CA ALA A 135 -6.40 -5.84 -4.49
C ALA A 135 -7.66 -5.18 -3.90
N GLU A 136 -7.53 -4.39 -2.84
CA GLU A 136 -8.61 -3.62 -2.22
C GLU A 136 -9.14 -2.52 -3.15
N ARG A 137 -8.25 -1.81 -3.86
CA ARG A 137 -8.67 -0.78 -4.83
C ARG A 137 -9.42 -1.39 -6.01
N ASN A 138 -9.00 -2.56 -6.48
CA ASN A 138 -9.73 -3.30 -7.51
C ASN A 138 -11.06 -3.87 -7.00
N GLN A 139 -11.15 -4.24 -5.71
CA GLN A 139 -12.39 -4.68 -5.06
C GLN A 139 -13.42 -3.54 -4.98
N GLU A 140 -12.99 -2.32 -4.68
CA GLU A 140 -13.91 -1.19 -4.56
C GLU A 140 -14.44 -0.68 -5.91
N LEU A 141 -13.66 -0.89 -6.98
CA LEU A 141 -13.89 -0.28 -8.30
C LEU A 141 -15.22 -0.72 -8.94
N PHE A 142 -15.55 -2.01 -8.88
CA PHE A 142 -16.79 -2.53 -9.49
C PHE A 142 -18.04 -2.06 -8.77
N LEU A 143 -18.02 -2.06 -7.44
CA LEU A 143 -19.16 -1.68 -6.63
C LEU A 143 -19.40 -0.15 -6.68
N VAL A 144 -18.34 0.65 -6.68
CA VAL A 144 -18.43 2.11 -6.86
C VAL A 144 -18.97 2.46 -8.24
N ALA A 145 -18.47 1.79 -9.30
CA ALA A 145 -19.00 1.95 -10.65
C ALA A 145 -20.49 1.58 -10.72
N ALA A 146 -20.88 0.43 -10.14
CA ALA A 146 -22.27 -0.03 -10.13
C ALA A 146 -23.20 0.96 -9.41
N ARG A 147 -22.79 1.50 -8.26
CA ARG A 147 -23.53 2.53 -7.52
C ARG A 147 -23.70 3.82 -8.31
N SER A 148 -22.64 4.27 -8.98
CA SER A 148 -22.68 5.48 -9.81
C SER A 148 -23.64 5.30 -10.99
N GLU A 149 -23.48 4.20 -11.73
CA GLU A 149 -24.25 3.93 -12.94
C GLU A 149 -25.73 3.68 -12.63
N ILE A 150 -26.08 2.90 -11.59
CA ILE A 150 -27.49 2.67 -11.23
C ILE A 150 -28.17 3.94 -10.71
N LYS A 151 -27.42 4.82 -10.02
CA LYS A 151 -27.94 6.11 -9.56
C LYS A 151 -28.25 7.03 -10.75
N LEU A 152 -27.42 7.01 -11.80
CA LEU A 152 -27.72 7.73 -13.04
C LEU A 152 -28.99 7.20 -13.69
N LEU A 153 -29.16 5.88 -13.79
CA LEU A 153 -30.38 5.28 -14.33
C LEU A 153 -31.63 5.66 -13.53
N ALA A 154 -31.52 5.72 -12.20
CA ALA A 154 -32.60 6.11 -11.30
C ALA A 154 -33.09 7.57 -11.47
N THR A 155 -32.31 8.42 -12.18
CA THR A 155 -32.70 9.81 -12.50
C THR A 155 -33.47 9.97 -13.82
N ILE A 156 -33.58 8.90 -14.62
CA ILE A 156 -34.24 8.95 -15.91
C ILE A 156 -35.77 9.11 -15.69
N PRO A 157 -36.42 10.12 -16.31
CA PRO A 157 -37.86 10.28 -16.21
C PRO A 157 -38.60 9.11 -16.88
N ALA A 158 -39.73 8.73 -16.30
CA ALA A 158 -40.63 7.74 -16.86
C ALA A 158 -41.75 8.45 -17.63
N ASP A 159 -42.01 7.96 -18.85
CA ASP A 159 -42.98 8.58 -19.77
C ASP A 159 -44.31 7.80 -19.79
N ASP A 160 -44.37 6.65 -19.11
CA ASP A 160 -45.54 5.76 -19.04
C ASP A 160 -45.58 4.93 -17.74
N PRO A 161 -46.73 4.35 -17.36
CA PRO A 161 -46.90 3.64 -16.09
C PRO A 161 -46.08 2.35 -15.95
N LEU A 162 -45.80 1.65 -17.06
CA LEU A 162 -44.97 0.43 -17.02
C LEU A 162 -43.52 0.82 -16.73
N ARG A 163 -43.04 1.87 -17.39
CA ARG A 163 -41.71 2.42 -17.17
C ARG A 163 -41.57 3.07 -15.81
N GLU A 164 -42.62 3.66 -15.27
CA GLU A 164 -42.65 4.18 -13.89
C GLU A 164 -42.39 3.06 -12.87
N ALA A 165 -43.07 1.92 -13.01
CA ALA A 165 -42.84 0.75 -12.16
C ALA A 165 -41.41 0.18 -12.29
N ILE A 166 -40.84 0.18 -13.50
CA ILE A 166 -39.45 -0.24 -13.74
C ILE A 166 -38.47 0.74 -13.05
N MET A 167 -38.68 2.05 -13.19
CA MET A 167 -37.81 3.07 -12.59
C MET A 167 -37.90 3.10 -11.07
N GLU A 168 -39.08 2.86 -10.49
CA GLU A 168 -39.25 2.70 -9.05
C GLU A 168 -38.45 1.50 -8.53
N LYS A 169 -38.48 0.39 -9.27
CA LYS A 169 -37.68 -0.80 -8.94
C LYS A 169 -36.18 -0.53 -9.05
N ILE A 170 -35.72 0.21 -10.07
CA ILE A 170 -34.31 0.64 -10.20
C ILE A 170 -33.90 1.54 -9.02
N LYS A 171 -34.76 2.49 -8.60
CA LYS A 171 -34.51 3.33 -7.41
C LYS A 171 -34.37 2.51 -6.14
N SER A 172 -35.24 1.52 -5.94
CA SER A 172 -35.14 0.59 -4.80
C SER A 172 -33.84 -0.20 -4.84
N LEU A 173 -33.44 -0.75 -5.99
CA LEU A 173 -32.18 -1.48 -6.14
C LEU A 173 -30.95 -0.59 -5.94
N ALA A 174 -31.02 0.69 -6.35
CA ALA A 174 -29.96 1.66 -6.10
C ALA A 174 -29.76 1.91 -4.61
N GLU A 175 -30.85 2.04 -3.84
CA GLU A 175 -30.77 2.20 -2.40
C GLU A 175 -30.27 0.92 -1.72
N GLU A 176 -30.65 -0.26 -2.20
CA GLU A 176 -30.13 -1.52 -1.69
C GLU A 176 -28.62 -1.69 -1.92
N LEU A 177 -28.11 -1.30 -3.10
CA LEU A 177 -26.70 -1.38 -3.46
C LEU A 177 -25.83 -0.39 -2.66
N ARG A 178 -26.42 0.70 -2.17
CA ARG A 178 -25.76 1.68 -1.31
C ARG A 178 -25.24 1.07 -0.01
N PHE A 179 -25.92 0.06 0.53
CA PHE A 179 -25.57 -0.57 1.81
C PHE A 179 -24.68 -1.81 1.67
N ILE A 180 -24.35 -2.25 0.46
CA ILE A 180 -23.45 -3.39 0.23
C ILE A 180 -22.01 -2.93 0.39
N SER A 181 -21.23 -3.49 1.31
CA SER A 181 -19.80 -3.18 1.42
C SER A 181 -18.97 -4.03 0.45
N PRO A 182 -17.81 -3.53 -0.04
CA PRO A 182 -16.86 -4.32 -0.80
C PRO A 182 -16.48 -5.62 -0.06
N CYS A 183 -16.19 -6.68 -0.80
CA CYS A 183 -15.74 -7.95 -0.21
C CYS A 183 -14.53 -8.50 -0.97
N ALA A 184 -13.59 -9.04 -0.20
CA ALA A 184 -12.36 -9.63 -0.73
C ALA A 184 -12.55 -11.02 -1.34
N ASP A 185 -13.72 -11.64 -1.16
CA ASP A 185 -13.98 -12.98 -1.68
C ASP A 185 -14.09 -12.98 -3.22
N PRO A 186 -13.37 -13.87 -3.94
CA PRO A 186 -13.45 -13.96 -5.40
C PRO A 186 -14.87 -14.19 -5.95
N GLN A 187 -15.71 -14.97 -5.24
CA GLN A 187 -17.08 -15.22 -5.66
C GLN A 187 -17.95 -13.98 -5.51
N ALA A 188 -17.74 -13.21 -4.43
CA ALA A 188 -18.41 -11.93 -4.22
C ALA A 188 -18.06 -10.91 -5.31
N GLN A 189 -16.79 -10.88 -5.75
CA GLN A 189 -16.35 -10.03 -6.85
C GLN A 189 -16.97 -10.43 -8.19
N GLU A 190 -17.10 -11.72 -8.46
CA GLU A 190 -17.76 -12.19 -9.69
C GLU A 190 -19.24 -11.75 -9.72
N LEU A 191 -19.92 -11.77 -8.58
CA LEU A 191 -21.28 -11.25 -8.44
C LEU A 191 -21.32 -9.72 -8.65
N GLU A 192 -20.39 -8.97 -8.07
CA GLU A 192 -20.30 -7.51 -8.25
C GLU A 192 -20.04 -7.11 -9.71
N LYS A 193 -19.21 -7.87 -10.41
CA LYS A 193 -18.99 -7.70 -11.86
C LYS A 193 -20.27 -7.96 -12.65
N LYS A 194 -20.99 -9.06 -12.36
CA LYS A 194 -22.27 -9.38 -13.01
C LYS A 194 -23.34 -8.31 -12.74
N ILE A 195 -23.38 -7.76 -11.52
CA ILE A 195 -24.25 -6.63 -11.15
C ILE A 195 -23.96 -5.42 -12.04
N LEU A 196 -22.68 -5.04 -12.16
CA LEU A 196 -22.27 -3.92 -13.02
C LEU A 196 -22.62 -4.16 -14.49
N ASP A 197 -22.35 -5.35 -15.02
CA ASP A 197 -22.65 -5.70 -16.41
C ASP A 197 -24.16 -5.62 -16.69
N GLN A 198 -25.02 -6.05 -15.75
CA GLN A 198 -26.46 -5.91 -15.90
C GLN A 198 -26.94 -4.46 -15.82
N ILE A 199 -26.37 -3.64 -14.93
CA ILE A 199 -26.67 -2.21 -14.86
C ILE A 199 -26.32 -1.52 -16.19
N ARG A 200 -25.16 -1.84 -16.77
CA ARG A 200 -24.74 -1.33 -18.09
C ARG A 200 -25.68 -1.75 -19.20
N LEU A 201 -26.10 -3.02 -19.17
CA LEU A 201 -27.06 -3.53 -20.14
C LEU A 201 -28.39 -2.79 -20.05
N ILE A 202 -28.93 -2.59 -18.84
CA ILE A 202 -30.13 -1.77 -18.61
C ILE A 202 -29.94 -0.36 -19.18
N GLY A 203 -28.81 0.29 -18.89
CA GLY A 203 -28.51 1.61 -19.43
C GLY A 203 -28.46 1.66 -20.96
N SER A 204 -27.84 0.67 -21.59
CA SER A 204 -27.76 0.55 -23.05
C SER A 204 -29.11 0.29 -23.73
N LEU A 205 -30.10 -0.26 -23.01
CA LEU A 205 -31.44 -0.52 -23.53
C LEU A 205 -32.40 0.65 -23.30
N ILE A 206 -32.21 1.41 -22.21
CA ILE A 206 -33.02 2.58 -21.87
C ILE A 206 -32.55 3.83 -22.65
N SER A 207 -31.24 4.02 -22.81
CA SER A 207 -30.69 5.21 -23.49
C SER A 207 -31.15 5.39 -24.94
N PRO A 208 -31.30 4.33 -25.78
CA PRO A 208 -31.91 4.41 -27.11
C PRO A 208 -33.44 4.37 -27.10
N ALA A 209 -34.08 3.84 -26.05
CA ALA A 209 -35.55 3.80 -25.96
C ALA A 209 -36.16 5.20 -25.77
N ILE A 210 -35.44 6.09 -25.08
CA ILE A 210 -35.79 7.52 -24.92
C ILE A 210 -35.83 8.25 -26.28
N SER A 211 -35.00 7.86 -27.25
CA SER A 211 -34.93 8.54 -28.56
C SER A 211 -35.88 7.98 -29.62
N MET A 212 -36.46 6.79 -29.42
CA MET A 212 -37.27 6.11 -30.45
C MET A 212 -38.65 5.59 -30.02
N GLY A 213 -39.13 5.90 -28.81
CA GLY A 213 -40.51 5.56 -28.39
C GLY A 213 -40.83 4.06 -28.36
N GLY A 214 -39.82 3.22 -28.14
CA GLY A 214 -39.89 1.77 -28.34
C GLY A 214 -40.43 0.98 -27.15
N ARG A 215 -41.72 0.62 -27.17
CA ARG A 215 -42.39 -0.31 -26.22
C ARG A 215 -41.80 -1.73 -26.16
N SER A 216 -41.01 -2.15 -27.15
CA SER A 216 -40.47 -3.52 -27.24
C SER A 216 -39.33 -3.80 -26.24
N ASN A 217 -38.70 -2.76 -25.68
CA ASN A 217 -37.55 -2.93 -24.80
C ASN A 217 -37.95 -3.08 -23.33
N ASP A 218 -39.14 -2.62 -22.94
CA ASP A 218 -39.53 -2.53 -21.51
C ASP A 218 -39.72 -3.88 -20.85
N GLU A 219 -40.23 -4.89 -21.57
CA GLU A 219 -40.38 -6.25 -21.05
C GLU A 219 -39.02 -6.95 -20.88
N THR A 220 -38.09 -6.69 -21.81
CA THR A 220 -36.70 -7.17 -21.73
C THR A 220 -35.97 -6.48 -20.57
N VAL A 221 -36.13 -5.16 -20.42
CA VAL A 221 -35.56 -4.39 -19.31
C VAL A 221 -36.13 -4.88 -17.97
N ARG A 222 -37.42 -5.16 -17.89
CA ARG A 222 -38.04 -5.72 -16.68
C ARG A 222 -37.43 -7.06 -16.29
N GLY A 223 -37.22 -7.97 -17.25
CA GLY A 223 -36.55 -9.25 -17.00
C GLY A 223 -35.11 -9.08 -16.49
N ILE A 224 -34.35 -8.12 -17.05
CA ILE A 224 -32.99 -7.82 -16.59
C ILE A 224 -32.97 -7.19 -15.19
N VAL A 225 -33.93 -6.31 -14.88
CA VAL A 225 -34.09 -5.71 -13.54
C VAL A 225 -34.44 -6.77 -12.49
N GLU A 226 -35.24 -7.78 -12.83
CA GLU A 226 -35.49 -8.93 -11.96
C GLU A 226 -34.24 -9.79 -11.76
N GLY A 227 -33.45 -10.01 -12.81
CA GLY A 227 -32.12 -10.63 -12.71
C GLY A 227 -31.18 -9.86 -11.78
N LEU A 228 -31.19 -8.54 -11.85
CA LEU A 228 -30.36 -7.66 -11.03
C LEU A 228 -30.75 -7.75 -9.55
N SER A 229 -32.05 -7.80 -9.26
CA SER A 229 -32.57 -8.01 -7.91
C SER A 229 -32.10 -9.35 -7.32
N LEU A 230 -32.08 -10.42 -8.12
CA LEU A 230 -31.56 -11.72 -7.69
C LEU A 230 -30.06 -11.67 -7.38
N LEU A 231 -29.25 -11.02 -8.22
CA LEU A 231 -27.80 -10.89 -7.98
C LEU A 231 -27.51 -10.08 -6.71
N ILE A 232 -28.23 -8.98 -6.49
CA ILE A 232 -28.11 -8.16 -5.28
C ILE A 232 -28.51 -8.97 -4.04
N THR A 233 -29.57 -9.77 -4.12
CA THR A 233 -30.01 -10.66 -3.04
C THR A 233 -28.99 -11.76 -2.75
N GLN A 234 -28.46 -12.41 -3.79
CA GLN A 234 -27.39 -13.41 -3.65
C GLN A 234 -26.16 -12.80 -2.97
N ARG A 235 -25.77 -11.59 -3.34
CA ARG A 235 -24.62 -10.90 -2.74
C ARG A 235 -24.83 -10.58 -1.25
N LYS A 236 -26.05 -10.19 -0.86
CA LYS A 236 -26.44 -9.98 0.54
C LYS A 236 -26.42 -11.28 1.34
N LEU A 237 -27.00 -12.35 0.80
CA LEU A 237 -27.01 -13.67 1.43
C LEU A 237 -25.60 -14.24 1.60
N TYR A 238 -24.75 -14.06 0.59
CA TYR A 238 -23.35 -14.48 0.64
C TYR A 238 -22.57 -13.81 1.78
N ARG A 239 -22.86 -12.52 2.03
CA ARG A 239 -22.27 -11.80 3.17
C ARG A 239 -22.78 -12.35 4.51
N ALA A 240 -24.08 -12.62 4.61
CA ALA A 240 -24.70 -13.16 5.82
C ALA A 240 -24.20 -14.57 6.16
N SER A 241 -23.98 -15.44 5.16
CA SER A 241 -23.46 -16.79 5.37
C SER A 241 -22.00 -16.84 5.81
N ASN A 242 -21.21 -15.80 5.48
CA ASN A 242 -19.78 -15.74 5.76
C ASN A 242 -19.42 -14.92 7.02
N GLY A 243 -20.42 -14.49 7.82
CA GLY A 243 -20.18 -13.87 9.13
C GLY A 243 -19.46 -12.52 9.12
N MET A 244 -19.52 -11.77 8.02
CA MET A 244 -18.86 -10.46 7.85
C MET A 244 -19.80 -9.28 8.19
N GLU A 245 -20.33 -9.26 9.42
CA GLU A 245 -21.03 -8.08 9.97
C GLU A 245 -20.04 -6.96 10.31
#